data_AF-B9Y4G9-F1
#
_entry.id   AF-B9Y4G9-F1
#
_cell.length_a   1.000
_cell.length_b   1.000
_cell.length_c   1.000
_cell.angle_alpha   90.00
_cell.angle_beta   90.00
_cell.angle_gamma   90.00
#
_symmetry.space_group_name_H-M   'P 1'
#
loop_
_entity.id
_entity.type
_entity.pdbx_description
1 polymer ?
#
loop_
_entity_poly.entity_id
_entity_poly.type
_entity_poly.pdbx_seq_one_letter_code
_entity_poly.pdbx_strand_id
1 'polypeptide(L)' 'MEKQKFEAMLILLVPQVVHLITENYPFDEVTASKEFYDSQVYSFLEQEDTKLWHLSALTLFNMFDEEKKTGTFTFPEEA' A
#
# COMPACT_ATOMS: atom_id res chain seq x y z
N MET A 1 7.70 9.71 19.17
CA MET A 1 8.00 10.50 17.97
C MET A 1 7.90 9.66 16.71
N GLU A 2 8.49 8.47 16.66
CA GLU A 2 8.36 7.52 15.53
C GLU A 2 6.89 7.18 15.22
N LYS A 3 6.12 6.70 16.21
CA LYS A 3 4.68 6.42 16.05
C LYS A 3 3.84 7.55 15.45
N GLN A 4 4.08 8.81 15.85
CA GLN A 4 3.35 9.96 15.30
C GLN A 4 3.73 10.24 13.84
N LYS A 5 5.00 9.99 13.46
CA LYS A 5 5.42 10.06 12.06
C LYS A 5 4.80 8.92 11.26
N PHE A 6 4.79 7.71 11.80
CA PHE A 6 4.17 6.56 11.18
C PHE A 6 2.69 6.80 10.86
N GLU A 7 1.89 7.22 11.85
CA GLU A 7 0.47 7.55 11.65
C GLU A 7 0.28 8.67 10.60
N ALA A 8 1.11 9.71 10.64
CA ALA A 8 1.07 10.78 9.64
C ALA A 8 1.42 10.29 8.22
N MET A 9 2.37 9.36 8.10
CA MET A 9 2.74 8.75 6.82
C MET A 9 1.62 7.88 6.27
N LEU A 10 0.91 7.11 7.10
CA LEU A 10 -0.25 6.34 6.66
C LEU A 10 -1.36 7.25 6.10
N ILE A 11 -1.66 8.37 6.77
CA ILE A 11 -2.66 9.35 6.31
C ILE A 11 -2.29 9.90 4.92
N LEU A 12 -1.00 10.05 4.62
CA LEU A 12 -0.52 10.52 3.32
C LEU A 12 -0.49 9.42 2.27
N LEU A 13 0.01 8.23 2.62
CA LEU A 13 0.28 7.15 1.66
C LEU A 13 -0.99 6.47 1.18
N VAL A 14 -1.94 6.18 2.08
CA VAL A 14 -3.17 5.46 1.75
C VAL A 14 -3.94 6.12 0.59
N PRO A 15 -4.30 7.41 0.63
CA PRO A 15 -5.03 8.02 -0.47
C PRO A 15 -4.23 8.07 -1.78
N GLN A 16 -2.89 8.18 -1.71
CA GLN A 16 -2.04 8.15 -2.89
C GLN A 16 -2.02 6.76 -3.55
N VAL A 17 -1.94 5.68 -2.76
CA VAL A 17 -1.99 4.32 -3.29
C VAL A 17 -3.37 4.01 -3.85
N VAL A 18 -4.44 4.39 -3.16
CA VAL A 18 -5.82 4.24 -3.66
C VAL A 18 -6.00 4.97 -4.99
N HIS A 19 -5.46 6.19 -5.13
CA HIS A 19 -5.50 6.91 -6.40
C HIS A 19 -4.80 6.13 -7.52
N LEU A 20 -3.58 5.63 -7.28
CA LEU A 20 -2.86 4.79 -8.24
C LEU A 20 -3.64 3.53 -8.63
N ILE A 21 -4.36 2.91 -7.68
CA ILE A 21 -5.24 1.78 -7.96
C ILE A 21 -6.36 2.21 -8.92
N THR A 22 -7.02 3.34 -8.70
CA THR A 22 -8.08 3.84 -9.61
C THR A 22 -7.56 4.20 -11.00
N GLU A 23 -6.28 4.58 -11.14
CA GLU A 23 -5.66 4.86 -12.44
C GLU A 23 -5.32 3.58 -13.24
N ASN A 24 -5.08 2.46 -12.56
CA ASN A 24 -4.56 1.23 -13.16
C ASN A 24 -5.59 0.07 -13.19
N TYR A 25 -6.63 0.16 -12.38
CA TYR A 25 -7.72 -0.82 -12.30
C TYR A 25 -9.06 -0.14 -12.57
N PRO A 26 -10.06 -0.85 -13.15
CA PRO A 26 -11.39 -0.30 -13.42
C PRO A 26 -12.24 -0.25 -12.13
N PHE A 27 -11.70 0.35 -11.07
CA PHE A 27 -12.34 0.49 -9.77
C PHE A 27 -12.73 1.95 -9.53
N ASP A 28 -13.89 2.17 -8.90
CA ASP A 28 -14.17 3.45 -8.27
C ASP A 28 -13.36 3.61 -6.98
N GLU A 29 -13.33 4.81 -6.43
CA GLU A 29 -12.53 5.13 -5.23
C GLU A 29 -12.92 4.25 -4.01
N VAL A 30 -14.20 3.93 -3.87
CA VAL A 30 -14.70 3.09 -2.77
C VAL A 30 -14.21 1.64 -2.92
N THR A 31 -14.29 1.09 -4.13
CA THR A 31 -13.82 -0.25 -4.44
C THR A 31 -12.30 -0.32 -4.34
N ALA A 32 -11.58 0.66 -4.88
CA ALA A 32 -10.12 0.74 -4.77
C ALA A 32 -9.66 0.83 -3.31
N SER A 33 -10.34 1.63 -2.49
CA SER A 33 -10.07 1.70 -1.04
C SER A 33 -10.26 0.34 -0.39
N LYS A 34 -11.40 -0.30 -0.63
CA LYS A 34 -11.71 -1.62 -0.06
C LYS A 34 -10.66 -2.65 -0.46
N GLU A 35 -10.35 -2.76 -1.75
CA GLU A 35 -9.36 -3.68 -2.28
C GLU A 35 -7.98 -3.44 -1.65
N PHE A 36 -7.59 -2.18 -1.43
CA PHE A 36 -6.33 -1.86 -0.76
C PHE A 36 -6.35 -2.26 0.71
N TYR A 37 -7.38 -1.90 1.47
CA TYR A 37 -7.50 -2.26 2.89
C TYR A 37 -7.57 -3.78 3.12
N ASP A 38 -8.15 -4.53 2.17
CA ASP A 38 -8.25 -6.00 2.21
C ASP A 38 -6.94 -6.70 1.77
N SER A 39 -5.93 -5.96 1.28
CA SER A 39 -4.67 -6.52 0.77
C SER A 39 -3.68 -6.91 1.87
N GLN A 40 -2.84 -7.90 1.59
CA GLN A 40 -1.70 -8.22 2.46
C GLN A 40 -0.74 -7.04 2.51
N VAL A 41 -0.51 -6.33 1.41
CA VAL A 41 0.33 -5.13 1.40
C VAL A 41 -0.11 -4.12 2.46
N TYR A 42 -1.41 -3.83 2.56
CA TYR A 42 -1.91 -2.93 3.61
C TYR A 42 -1.71 -3.50 5.02
N SER A 43 -1.98 -4.80 5.20
CA SER A 43 -1.77 -5.47 6.50
C SER A 43 -0.31 -5.43 6.99
N PHE A 44 0.66 -5.45 6.08
CA PHE A 44 2.07 -5.20 6.43
C PHE A 44 2.37 -3.70 6.59
N LEU A 45 1.75 -2.82 5.80
CA LEU A 45 1.96 -1.38 5.88
C LEU A 45 1.48 -0.79 7.21
N GLU A 46 0.41 -1.32 7.79
CA GLU A 46 -0.11 -0.90 9.11
C GLU A 46 0.74 -1.38 10.30
N GLN A 47 1.77 -2.20 10.05
CA GLN A 47 2.74 -2.63 11.06
C GLN A 47 3.97 -1.72 11.03
N GLU A 48 4.15 -0.88 12.06
CA GLU A 48 5.25 0.10 12.14
C GLU A 48 6.65 -0.52 11.95
N ASP A 49 6.82 -1.77 12.38
CA ASP A 49 8.10 -2.51 12.38
C ASP A 49 8.51 -3.02 10.99
N THR A 50 7.58 -3.15 10.04
CA THR A 50 7.89 -3.57 8.65
C THR A 50 8.59 -2.48 7.85
N LYS A 51 8.52 -1.23 8.33
CA LYS A 51 9.09 -0.04 7.71
C LYS A 51 8.60 0.23 6.27
N LEU A 52 7.53 -0.44 5.82
CA LEU A 52 6.93 -0.20 4.50
C LEU A 52 6.44 1.25 4.32
N TRP A 53 6.11 1.93 5.42
CA TRP A 53 5.74 3.35 5.43
C TRP A 53 6.88 4.31 5.04
N HIS A 54 8.13 3.82 4.90
CA HIS A 54 9.22 4.57 4.29
C HIS A 54 9.23 4.52 2.76
N LEU A 55 8.49 3.58 2.16
CA LEU A 55 8.43 3.42 0.72
C LEU A 55 7.53 4.48 0.08
N SER A 56 7.76 4.71 -1.22
CA SER A 56 6.89 5.59 -1.99
C SER A 56 5.52 4.95 -2.23
N ALA A 57 4.48 5.77 -2.44
CA ALA A 57 3.17 5.28 -2.83
C ALA A 57 3.21 4.42 -4.11
N LEU A 58 4.09 4.77 -5.06
CA LEU A 58 4.30 3.98 -6.29
C LEU A 58 4.86 2.60 -5.98
N THR A 59 5.81 2.50 -5.05
CA THR A 59 6.39 1.21 -4.64
C THR A 59 5.32 0.34 -3.96
N LEU A 60 4.53 0.91 -3.04
CA LEU A 60 3.43 0.20 -2.38
C LEU A 60 2.36 -0.25 -3.39
N PHE A 61 2.05 0.59 -4.38
CA PHE A 61 1.16 0.22 -5.46
C PHE A 61 1.73 -0.94 -6.30
N ASN A 62 3.02 -0.94 -6.63
CA ASN A 62 3.64 -2.04 -7.37
C ASN A 62 3.58 -3.36 -6.60
N MET A 63 3.78 -3.33 -5.28
CA MET A 63 3.61 -4.49 -4.41
C MET A 63 2.16 -4.98 -4.42
N PHE A 64 1.19 -4.06 -4.35
CA PHE A 64 -0.24 -4.40 -4.44
C PHE A 64 -0.57 -5.02 -5.80
N ASP A 65 -0.05 -4.45 -6.88
CA ASP A 65 -0.23 -4.96 -8.24
C ASP A 65 0.37 -6.37 -8.41
N GLU A 66 1.54 -6.63 -7.83
CA GLU A 66 2.14 -7.98 -7.75
C GLU A 66 1.24 -8.95 -6.98
N GLU A 67 0.73 -8.53 -5.82
CA GLU A 67 -0.21 -9.31 -5.00
C GLU A 67 -1.48 -9.66 -5.79
N LYS A 68 -2.09 -8.69 -6.47
CA LYS A 68 -3.29 -8.92 -7.29
C LYS A 68 -3.04 -9.90 -8.43
N LYS A 69 -1.84 -9.91 -9.00
CA LYS A 69 -1.48 -10.75 -10.15
C LYS A 69 -1.04 -12.16 -9.76
N THR A 70 -0.37 -12.31 -8.62
CA THR A 70 0.30 -13.57 -8.25
C THR A 70 -0.24 -14.20 -6.97
N GLY A 71 -1.01 -13.46 -6.17
CA GLY A 71 -1.49 -13.86 -4.84
C GLY A 71 -0.49 -13.58 -3.71
N THR A 72 0.70 -13.06 -4.01
CA THR A 72 1.75 -12.68 -3.06
C THR A 72 2.53 -11.48 -3.59
N PHE A 73 3.36 -10.85 -2.78
CA PHE A 73 4.29 -9.82 -3.22
C PHE A 73 5.68 -10.08 -2.67
N THR A 74 6.68 -9.44 -3.28
CA THR A 74 8.08 -9.51 -2.85
C THR A 74 8.46 -8.20 -2.14
N PHE A 75 9.19 -8.29 -1.03
CA PHE A 75 9.69 -7.06 -0.40
C PHE A 75 10.73 -6.39 -1.31
N PRO A 76 10.74 -5.06 -1.44
CA PRO A 76 11.69 -4.37 -2.32
C PRO A 76 13.17 -4.62 -1.98
N GLU A 77 13.48 -5.03 -0.75
CA GLU A 77 14.83 -5.40 -0.33
C GLU A 77 15.25 -6.80 -0.81
N GLU A 78 14.32 -7.62 -1.29
CA GLU A 78 14.52 -9.00 -1.75
C GLU A 78 14.58 -9.13 -3.29
N ALA A 79 14.43 -8.02 -4.02
CA ALA A 79 14.38 -7.96 -5.49
C ALA A 79 15.73 -7.59 -6.16
#